data_AF-A0A2S1LMK3-F1
#
_entry.id   AF-A0A2S1LMK3-F1
#
_cell.length_a   1.000
_cell.length_b   1.000
_cell.length_c   1.000
_cell.angle_alpha   90.00
_cell.angle_beta   90.00
_cell.angle_gamma   90.00
#
_symmetry.space_group_name_H-M   'P 1'
#
loop_
_entity.id
_entity.type
_entity.pdbx_description
1 polymer ?
#
loop_
_entity_poly.entity_id
_entity_poly.type
_entity_poly.pdbx_seq_one_letter_code
_entity_poly.pdbx_strand_id
1 'polypeptide(L)'
;MKVLFFTLNLPDTLQIGKNAGSIKYYSIPNENPERHLYVIIDNEYEGGIIKKDTFFIESNEKNRFGIYAYKPGLLNVKGTILDRELYEKKVGKNFYELEFKDGYKYFEKEVYVKD
;
A
#
# COMPACT_ATOMS: atom_id res chain seq x y z
N MET A 1 -18.25 -2.56 -14.36
CA MET A 1 -17.72 -1.87 -13.15
C MET A 1 -16.75 -2.82 -12.47
N LYS A 2 -15.43 -2.57 -12.55
CA LYS A 2 -14.41 -3.47 -12.00
C LYS A 2 -14.33 -3.21 -10.49
N VAL A 3 -14.92 -4.08 -9.69
CA VAL A 3 -14.82 -3.98 -8.24
C VAL A 3 -13.43 -4.46 -7.84
N LEU A 4 -12.54 -3.52 -7.55
CA LEU A 4 -11.16 -3.76 -7.14
C LEU A 4 -11.17 -4.24 -5.68
N PHE A 5 -10.89 -5.52 -5.46
CA PHE A 5 -10.77 -6.11 -4.12
C PHE A 5 -9.30 -6.36 -3.77
N PHE A 6 -8.96 -6.21 -2.48
CA PHE A 6 -7.68 -6.63 -1.91
C PHE A 6 -7.94 -7.41 -0.61
N THR A 7 -7.00 -8.25 -0.21
CA THR A 7 -6.98 -8.85 1.14
C THR A 7 -5.74 -8.38 1.87
N LEU A 8 -5.95 -7.85 3.08
CA LEU A 8 -4.92 -7.53 4.04
C LEU A 8 -4.60 -8.77 4.87
N ASN A 9 -3.32 -9.18 4.91
CA ASN A 9 -2.82 -10.17 5.85
C ASN A 9 -1.91 -9.45 6.86
N LEU A 10 -2.43 -9.28 8.06
CA LEU A 10 -1.72 -8.67 9.18
C LEU A 10 -2.14 -9.41 10.45
N PRO A 11 -1.21 -9.90 11.29
CA PRO A 11 -1.59 -10.54 12.55
C PRO A 11 -2.35 -9.59 13.47
N ASP A 12 -3.27 -10.12 14.27
CA ASP A 12 -3.98 -9.34 15.30
C ASP A 12 -3.07 -8.96 16.47
N THR A 13 -1.88 -9.56 16.55
CA THR A 13 -0.87 -9.27 17.56
C THR A 13 0.49 -8.98 16.93
N LEU A 14 1.08 -7.85 17.28
CA LEU A 14 2.40 -7.40 16.85
C LEU A 14 3.40 -7.39 18.01
N GLN A 15 4.69 -7.37 17.68
CA GLN A 15 5.79 -7.15 18.61
C GLN A 15 6.17 -5.67 18.66
N ILE A 16 6.72 -5.17 19.76
CA ILE A 16 7.39 -3.87 19.75
C ILE A 16 8.50 -3.87 18.69
N GLY A 17 8.58 -2.79 17.92
CA GLY A 17 9.52 -2.61 16.83
C GLY A 17 8.94 -2.96 15.46
N LYS A 18 9.76 -3.62 14.61
CA LYS A 18 9.43 -3.85 13.20
C LYS A 18 8.59 -5.11 13.03
N ASN A 19 7.46 -4.97 12.35
CA ASN A 19 6.56 -6.04 11.96
C ASN A 19 6.33 -6.00 10.45
N ALA A 20 5.83 -7.11 9.90
CA ALA A 20 5.50 -7.21 8.49
C ALA A 20 4.03 -7.57 8.31
N GLY A 21 3.37 -6.86 7.41
CA GLY A 21 2.08 -7.26 6.82
C GLY A 21 2.25 -7.59 5.35
N SER A 22 1.20 -8.13 4.73
CA SER A 22 1.14 -8.29 3.28
C SER A 22 -0.24 -8.00 2.70
N ILE A 23 -0.29 -7.69 1.40
CA ILE A 23 -1.54 -7.37 0.72
C ILE A 23 -1.67 -8.12 -0.60
N LYS A 24 -2.70 -8.97 -0.75
CA LYS A 24 -3.02 -9.52 -2.08
C LYS A 24 -3.97 -8.57 -2.77
N TYR A 25 -3.57 -8.07 -3.93
CA TYR A 25 -4.38 -7.19 -4.75
C TYR A 25 -4.99 -8.01 -5.89
N TYR A 26 -6.32 -8.07 -6.00
CA TYR A 26 -7.01 -8.97 -6.93
C TYR A 26 -7.38 -8.32 -8.26
N SER A 27 -7.03 -7.05 -8.47
CA SER A 27 -7.14 -6.41 -9.78
C SER A 27 -5.90 -6.58 -10.65
N ILE A 28 -5.13 -7.65 -10.45
CA ILE A 28 -4.12 -8.02 -11.42
C ILE A 28 -4.86 -8.69 -12.58
N PRO A 29 -5.16 -7.91 -13.63
CA PRO A 29 -4.51 -8.22 -14.88
C PRO A 29 -4.19 -6.95 -15.69
N ASN A 30 -2.95 -6.81 -16.13
CA ASN A 30 -2.58 -6.99 -17.55
C ASN A 30 -1.09 -6.71 -17.72
N GLU A 31 -0.56 -7.24 -18.82
CA GLU A 31 0.77 -7.11 -19.42
C GLU A 31 1.23 -5.67 -19.68
N ASN A 32 0.73 -4.67 -18.95
CA ASN A 32 1.12 -3.29 -19.06
C ASN A 32 2.33 -3.04 -18.14
N PRO A 33 3.56 -2.92 -18.69
CA PRO A 33 4.77 -2.70 -17.89
C PRO A 33 4.75 -1.36 -17.13
N GLU A 34 3.83 -0.47 -17.49
CA GLU A 34 3.71 0.90 -16.99
C GLU A 34 2.72 1.03 -15.81
N ARG A 35 2.37 -0.08 -15.14
CA ARG A 35 1.52 -0.10 -13.95
C ARG A 35 2.32 -0.40 -12.69
N HIS A 36 2.20 0.46 -11.68
CA HIS A 36 2.92 0.37 -10.42
C HIS A 36 1.97 0.36 -9.22
N LEU A 37 2.16 -0.62 -8.33
CA LEU A 37 1.38 -0.73 -7.10
C LEU A 37 2.26 -0.39 -5.89
N TYR A 38 1.76 0.50 -5.04
CA TYR A 38 2.44 0.91 -3.81
C TYR A 38 1.51 0.71 -2.60
N VAL A 39 2.09 0.32 -1.47
CA VAL A 39 1.45 0.36 -0.16
C VAL A 39 2.15 1.43 0.66
N ILE A 40 1.37 2.38 1.16
CA ILE A 40 1.83 3.49 1.99
C ILE A 40 1.27 3.28 3.39
N ILE A 41 2.14 3.16 4.40
CA ILE A 41 1.77 2.93 5.79
C ILE A 41 2.07 4.17 6.61
N ASP A 42 1.11 4.59 7.43
CA ASP A 42 1.31 5.66 8.42
C ASP A 42 1.92 5.05 9.69
N ASN A 43 3.26 5.02 9.78
CA ASN A 43 4.00 4.47 10.92
C ASN A 43 4.30 5.55 11.96
N GLU A 44 3.90 5.33 13.21
CA GLU A 44 4.23 6.19 14.34
C GLU A 44 5.54 5.73 15.00
N TYR A 45 6.55 6.60 14.96
CA TYR A 45 7.87 6.37 15.54
C TYR A 45 8.01 7.06 16.91
N GLU A 46 9.16 6.82 17.56
CA GLU A 46 9.47 7.44 18.85
C GLU A 46 9.28 8.96 18.81
N GLY A 47 8.65 9.51 19.85
CA GLY A 47 8.28 10.93 19.92
C GLY A 47 6.98 11.29 19.21
N GLY A 48 6.18 10.31 18.76
CA GLY A 48 4.88 10.52 18.14
C GLY A 48 4.94 11.00 16.69
N ILE A 49 6.10 10.84 16.04
CA ILE A 49 6.30 11.25 14.65
C ILE A 49 5.67 10.23 13.72
N ILE A 50 4.66 10.64 12.97
CA ILE A 50 4.05 9.81 11.92
C ILE A 50 4.84 9.99 10.62
N LYS A 51 5.37 8.89 10.09
CA LYS A 51 6.01 8.84 8.76
C LYS A 51 5.17 7.97 7.82
N LYS A 52 5.13 8.39 6.55
CA LYS A 52 4.47 7.64 5.47
C LYS A 52 5.49 6.75 4.76
N ASP A 53 5.63 5.52 5.22
CA ASP A 53 6.55 4.58 4.61
C ASP A 53 5.92 3.93 3.37
N THR A 54 6.63 3.97 2.25
CA THR A 54 6.12 3.50 0.96
C THR A 54 6.84 2.23 0.52
N PHE A 55 6.06 1.21 0.16
CA PHE A 55 6.53 -0.11 -0.26
C PHE A 55 6.01 -0.41 -1.66
N PHE A 56 6.91 -0.70 -2.59
CA PHE A 56 6.54 -1.14 -3.94
C PHE A 56 6.15 -2.62 -3.93
N ILE A 57 5.05 -2.95 -4.61
CA ILE A 57 4.53 -4.31 -4.71
C ILE A 57 4.83 -4.84 -6.12
N GLU A 58 5.88 -5.66 -6.23
CA GLU A 58 6.26 -6.31 -7.50
C GLU A 58 5.23 -7.33 -7.96
N SER A 59 4.71 -8.14 -7.02
CA SER A 59 3.77 -9.21 -7.29
C SER A 59 3.01 -9.61 -6.03
N ASN A 60 1.93 -10.38 -6.17
CA ASN A 60 1.21 -10.96 -5.04
C ASN A 60 2.04 -11.97 -4.22
N GLU A 61 3.20 -12.41 -4.72
CA GLU A 61 4.13 -13.29 -4.00
C GLU A 61 5.15 -12.50 -3.16
N LYS A 62 5.45 -11.26 -3.57
CA LYS A 62 6.40 -10.35 -2.92
C LYS A 62 5.72 -9.03 -2.48
N ASN A 63 4.62 -9.15 -1.75
CA ASN A 63 3.73 -8.04 -1.40
C ASN A 63 3.80 -7.63 0.08
N ARG A 64 5.01 -7.52 0.63
CA ARG A 64 5.19 -7.22 2.06
C ARG A 64 5.37 -5.73 2.29
N PHE A 65 4.90 -5.25 3.43
CA PHE A 65 5.12 -3.89 3.91
C PHE A 65 5.46 -3.90 5.40
N GLY A 66 6.20 -2.88 5.84
CA GLY A 66 6.63 -2.73 7.22
C GLY A 66 5.63 -1.94 8.06
N ILE A 67 5.40 -2.40 9.27
CA ILE A 67 4.69 -1.66 10.33
C ILE A 67 5.65 -1.49 11.49
N TYR A 68 5.75 -0.28 12.02
CA TYR A 68 6.50 0.00 13.22
C TYR A 68 5.55 0.19 14.40
N ALA A 69 5.70 -0.66 15.42
CA ALA A 69 4.94 -0.63 16.64
C ALA A 69 5.83 -0.06 17.75
N TYR A 70 5.63 1.21 18.09
CA TYR A 70 6.50 1.91 19.04
C TYR A 70 6.29 1.49 20.50
N LYS A 71 5.03 1.27 20.91
CA LYS A 71 4.64 1.02 22.30
C LYS A 71 3.61 -0.10 22.40
N PRO A 72 3.51 -0.79 23.55
CA PRO A 72 2.49 -1.81 23.78
C PRO A 72 1.07 -1.23 23.80
N GLY A 73 0.09 -2.12 23.67
CA GLY A 73 -1.34 -1.77 23.70
C GLY A 73 -1.98 -1.76 22.32
N LEU A 74 -3.13 -1.10 22.20
CA LEU A 74 -3.84 -1.03 20.93
C LEU A 74 -3.12 -0.10 19.96
N LEU A 75 -2.87 -0.61 18.76
CA LEU A 75 -2.32 0.12 17.63
C LEU A 75 -3.31 0.05 16.48
N ASN A 76 -3.59 1.21 15.89
CA ASN A 76 -4.44 1.29 14.72
C ASN A 76 -3.59 1.49 13.46
N VAL A 77 -3.43 0.42 12.68
CA VAL A 77 -2.62 0.42 11.47
C VAL A 77 -3.43 0.98 10.31
N LYS A 78 -2.96 2.10 9.76
CA LYS A 78 -3.58 2.78 8.61
C LYS A 78 -2.69 2.66 7.39
N GLY A 79 -3.31 2.31 6.26
CA GLY A 79 -2.58 2.21 5.01
C GLY A 79 -3.39 2.63 3.80
N THR A 80 -2.66 3.06 2.77
CA THR A 80 -3.18 3.41 1.46
C THR A 80 -2.52 2.52 0.42
N ILE A 81 -3.32 1.95 -0.47
CA ILE A 81 -2.83 1.29 -1.68
C ILE A 81 -2.97 2.29 -2.83
N LEU A 82 -1.85 2.63 -3.46
CA LEU A 82 -1.81 3.44 -4.68
C LEU A 82 -1.57 2.50 -5.87
N ASP A 83 -2.54 2.44 -6.76
CA ASP A 83 -2.48 1.76 -8.04
C ASP A 83 -2.31 2.80 -9.14
N ARG A 84 -1.09 2.95 -9.65
CA ARG A 84 -0.71 3.99 -10.61
C ARG A 84 -0.46 3.38 -11.97
N GLU A 85 -1.19 3.85 -12.98
CA GLU A 85 -1.01 3.45 -14.38
C GLU A 85 -0.52 4.66 -15.18
N LEU A 86 0.59 4.52 -15.91
CA LEU A 86 1.03 5.51 -16.89
C LEU A 86 0.41 5.17 -18.25
N TYR A 87 -0.14 6.18 -18.93
CA TYR A 87 -0.69 6.03 -20.27
C TYR A 87 -0.36 7.22 -21.16
N GLU A 88 -0.29 6.95 -22.46
CA GLU A 88 -0.16 7.97 -23.49
C GLU A 88 -1.53 8.49 -23.90
N LYS A 89 -1.69 9.81 -23.87
CA LYS A 89 -2.88 10.49 -24.35
C LYS A 89 -2.53 11.28 -25.60
N LYS A 90 -3.22 10.97 -26.70
CA LYS A 90 -3.08 11.73 -27.95
C LYS A 90 -3.78 13.08 -27.81
N VAL A 91 -3.03 14.17 -27.92
CA VAL A 91 -3.53 15.56 -27.80
C VAL A 91 -3.47 16.33 -29.12
N GLY A 92 -2.85 15.76 -30.16
CA GLY A 92 -2.81 16.35 -31.49
C GLY A 92 -2.41 15.36 -32.57
N LYS A 93 -2.29 15.82 -33.82
CA LYS A 93 -1.97 14.96 -34.97
C LYS A 93 -0.68 14.14 -34.73
N ASN A 94 0.33 14.77 -34.14
CA ASN A 94 1.65 14.20 -33.81
C ASN A 94 2.09 14.49 -32.35
N PHE A 95 1.15 14.81 -31.46
CA PHE A 95 1.47 15.17 -30.07
C PHE A 95 0.82 14.18 -29.11
N TYR A 96 1.64 13.65 -28.21
CA TYR A 96 1.26 12.74 -27.14
C TYR A 96 1.73 13.33 -25.82
N GLU A 97 0.89 13.18 -24.81
CA GLU A 97 1.21 13.50 -23.41
C GLU A 97 1.24 12.21 -22.61
N LEU A 98 2.13 12.18 -21.62
CA LEU A 98 2.18 11.13 -20.63
C LEU A 98 1.33 11.55 -19.43
N GLU A 99 0.37 10.71 -19.05
CA GLU A 99 -0.53 10.98 -17.93
C GLU A 99 -0.54 9.79 -16.97
N PHE A 100 -0.49 10.08 -15.66
CA PHE A 100 -0.69 9.08 -14.62
C PHE A 100 -2.16 9.02 -14.24
N LYS A 101 -2.70 7.80 -14.18
CA LYS A 101 -3.99 7.51 -13.57
C LYS A 101 -3.75 6.86 -12.22
N ASP A 102 -4.12 7.56 -11.15
CA ASP A 102 -3.99 7.06 -9.79
C ASP A 102 -5.33 6.52 -9.28
N GLY A 103 -5.32 5.28 -8.83
CA GLY A 103 -6.39 4.63 -8.09
C GLY A 103 -5.99 4.45 -6.63
N TYR A 104 -6.85 4.89 -5.71
CA TYR A 104 -6.59 4.76 -4.28
C TYR A 104 -7.53 3.76 -3.61
N LYS A 105 -6.98 2.96 -2.70
CA LYS A 105 -7.73 2.18 -1.71
C LYS A 105 -7.17 2.44 -0.33
N TYR A 106 -8.04 2.40 0.67
CA TYR A 106 -7.69 2.67 2.05
C TYR A 106 -8.01 1.44 2.89
N PHE A 107 -7.19 1.18 3.90
CA PHE A 107 -7.47 0.20 4.92
C PHE A 107 -7.06 0.69 6.29
N GLU A 108 -7.75 0.14 7.29
CA GLU A 108 -7.52 0.41 8.68
C GLU A 108 -7.72 -0.91 9.44
N LYS A 109 -6.81 -1.24 10.35
CA LYS A 109 -6.92 -2.44 11.18
C LYS A 109 -6.36 -2.15 12.57
N GLU A 110 -7.21 -2.35 13.57
CA GLU A 110 -6.78 -2.37 14.96
C GLU A 110 -6.07 -3.70 15.27
N VAL A 111 -4.91 -3.61 15.92
CA VAL A 111 -4.09 -4.74 16.35
C VAL A 111 -3.58 -4.48 17.77
N TYR A 112 -3.22 -5.54 18.48
CA TYR A 112 -2.60 -5.45 19.80
C TYR A 112 -1.08 -5.57 19.71
N VAL A 113 -0.34 -4.67 20.33
CA VAL A 113 1.12 -4.74 20.46
C VAL A 113 1.45 -5.35 21.81
N LYS A 114 2.11 -6.51 21.81
CA LYS A 114 2.57 -7.16 23.03
C LYS A 114 3.82 -6.46 23.57
N ASP A 115 3.99 -6.54 24.89
CA ASP A 115 5.25 -6.25 25.58
C ASP A 115 6.35 -7.28 25.25
#